data_AF-A0A087TGF9-F1
#
_entry.id   AF-A0A087TGF9-F1
#
_cell.length_a   1.000
_cell.length_b   1.000
_cell.length_c   1.000
_cell.angle_alpha   90.00
_cell.angle_beta   90.00
_cell.angle_gamma   90.00
#
_symmetry.space_group_name_H-M   'P 1'
#
loop_
_entity.id
_entity.type
_entity.pdbx_description
1 polymer ?
#
loop_
_entity_poly.entity_id
_entity_poly.type
_entity_poly.pdbx_seq_one_letter_code
_entity_poly.pdbx_strand_id
1 'polypeptide(L)'
;MAWELELNSARQFSTAEKEALTYVAGYIAYRVQDKDPSLGTISKNSADEPIFNSEWIKLLSLGGLTTPFHSWMNTVYEFEKIFCAVHSTTYYKGKHLIGSLINNLEKHYPEVNRDAIRLFCRVRTFIRIRFLNRNAYVFSKRKA
;
A
#
# COMPACT_ATOMS: atom_id res chain seq x y z
N MET A 1 -11.09 5.98 -17.71
CA MET A 1 -11.60 7.27 -17.19
C MET A 1 -10.41 8.14 -16.89
N ALA A 2 -10.04 9.05 -17.81
CA ALA A 2 -8.87 9.92 -17.62
C ALA A 2 -9.10 10.99 -16.54
N TRP A 3 -10.36 11.38 -16.31
CA TRP A 3 -10.74 12.42 -15.37
C TRP A 3 -10.76 11.97 -13.89
N GLU A 4 -10.88 10.67 -13.58
CA GLU A 4 -10.75 10.16 -12.20
C GLU A 4 -9.29 10.15 -11.72
N LEU A 5 -8.33 10.11 -12.64
CA LEU A 5 -6.89 10.16 -12.33
C LEU A 5 -6.43 11.59 -12.00
N GLU A 6 -6.98 12.61 -12.66
CA GLU A 6 -6.63 14.02 -12.39
C GLU A 6 -7.14 14.50 -11.03
N LEU A 7 -8.36 14.13 -10.64
CA LEU A 7 -8.98 14.55 -9.36
C LEU A 7 -8.32 13.93 -8.10
N ASN A 8 -7.64 12.79 -8.23
CA ASN A 8 -7.02 12.08 -7.08
C ASN A 8 -5.52 12.31 -6.94
N SER A 9 -4.90 13.07 -7.84
CA SER A 9 -3.50 13.50 -7.74
C SER A 9 -3.21 14.33 -6.48
N ALA A 10 -4.24 14.98 -5.92
CA ALA A 10 -4.15 15.86 -4.76
C ALA A 10 -4.41 15.19 -3.40
N ARG A 11 -4.63 13.85 -3.33
CA ARG A 11 -4.83 13.19 -2.04
C ARG A 11 -3.59 13.35 -1.16
N GLN A 12 -3.74 14.07 -0.06
CA GLN A 12 -2.73 14.14 0.99
C GLN A 12 -2.94 12.99 1.98
N PHE A 13 -1.86 12.34 2.36
CA PHE A 13 -1.85 11.32 3.40
C PHE A 13 -1.52 11.94 4.75
N SER A 14 -2.30 11.61 5.78
CA SER A 14 -1.95 11.89 7.17
C SER A 14 -0.65 11.17 7.56
N THR A 15 -0.02 11.62 8.66
CA THR A 15 1.19 10.96 9.18
C THR A 15 0.97 9.47 9.44
N ALA A 16 -0.16 9.12 10.08
CA ALA A 16 -0.49 7.72 10.38
C ALA A 16 -0.70 6.88 9.10
N GLU A 17 -1.31 7.44 8.05
CA GLU A 17 -1.44 6.76 6.76
C GLU A 17 -0.07 6.55 6.11
N LYS A 18 0.81 7.56 6.16
CA LYS A 18 2.17 7.43 5.63
C LYS A 18 2.93 6.32 6.32
N GLU A 19 2.90 6.26 7.65
CA GLU A 19 3.59 5.21 8.42
C GLU A 19 3.01 3.81 8.16
N ALA A 20 1.68 3.69 8.09
CA ALA A 20 1.03 2.43 7.76
C ALA A 20 1.37 1.98 6.33
N LEU A 21 1.45 2.91 5.37
CA LEU A 21 1.86 2.60 4.00
C LEU A 21 3.34 2.21 3.94
N THR A 22 4.22 2.83 4.70
CA THR A 22 5.63 2.42 4.81
C THR A 22 5.74 0.98 5.31
N TYR A 23 4.92 0.59 6.29
CA TYR A 23 4.89 -0.78 6.79
C TYR A 23 4.41 -1.78 5.74
N VAL A 24 3.36 -1.44 4.98
CA VAL A 24 2.86 -2.26 3.86
C VAL A 24 3.91 -2.36 2.75
N ALA A 25 4.57 -1.26 2.39
CA ALA A 25 5.61 -1.23 1.37
C ALA A 25 6.81 -2.10 1.75
N GLY A 26 7.26 -2.02 3.01
CA GLY A 26 8.31 -2.88 3.55
C GLY A 26 7.93 -4.36 3.55
N TYR A 27 6.70 -4.70 3.93
CA TYR A 27 6.18 -6.06 3.82
C TYR A 27 6.20 -6.57 2.38
N ILE A 28 5.79 -5.76 1.41
CA ILE A 28 5.81 -6.16 0.00
C ILE A 28 7.25 -6.38 -0.47
N ALA A 29 8.15 -5.43 -0.20
CA ALA A 29 9.56 -5.53 -0.55
C ALA A 29 10.20 -6.81 0.01
N TYR A 30 9.96 -7.12 1.28
CA TYR A 30 10.41 -8.38 1.91
C TYR A 30 9.92 -9.62 1.16
N ARG A 31 8.64 -9.65 0.76
CA ARG A 31 8.01 -10.83 0.16
C ARG A 31 8.42 -11.09 -1.29
N VAL A 32 8.99 -10.10 -1.96
CA VAL A 32 9.44 -10.19 -3.36
C VAL A 32 10.93 -9.94 -3.51
N GLN A 33 11.69 -9.85 -2.42
CA GLN A 33 13.12 -9.49 -2.43
C GLN A 33 13.98 -10.44 -3.29
N ASP A 34 13.55 -11.69 -3.45
CA ASP A 34 14.20 -12.70 -4.29
C ASP A 34 14.04 -12.40 -5.79
N LYS A 35 13.00 -11.63 -6.16
CA LYS A 35 12.65 -11.26 -7.53
C LYS A 35 12.98 -9.81 -7.85
N ASP A 36 12.92 -8.94 -6.85
CA ASP A 36 13.17 -7.52 -6.97
C ASP A 36 13.76 -6.95 -5.67
N PRO A 37 15.10 -7.03 -5.51
CA PRO A 37 15.78 -6.44 -4.34
C PRO A 37 15.81 -4.91 -4.39
N SER A 38 15.38 -4.28 -5.49
CA SER A 38 15.37 -2.81 -5.63
C SER A 38 14.20 -2.13 -4.91
N LEU A 39 13.36 -2.89 -4.21
CA LEU A 39 12.22 -2.34 -3.48
C LEU A 39 12.54 -1.96 -2.03
N GLY A 40 13.60 -2.53 -1.45
CA GLY A 40 13.98 -2.24 -0.08
C GLY A 40 15.10 -3.12 0.45
N THR A 41 15.50 -2.84 1.68
CA THR A 41 16.58 -3.55 2.37
C THR A 41 16.22 -3.81 3.82
N ILE A 42 16.90 -4.75 4.49
CA ILE A 42 16.69 -4.97 5.92
C ILE A 42 17.16 -3.74 6.69
N SER A 43 16.37 -3.29 7.66
CA SER A 43 16.61 -2.07 8.46
C SER A 43 17.98 -2.02 9.17
N LYS A 44 18.61 -3.15 9.46
CA LYS A 44 20.00 -3.20 9.99
C LYS A 44 21.05 -2.75 8.98
N ASN A 45 20.77 -2.92 7.69
CA ASN A 45 21.69 -2.61 6.60
C ASN A 45 21.44 -1.23 5.99
N SER A 46 20.41 -0.50 6.45
CA SER A 46 19.99 0.78 5.87
C SER A 46 20.68 1.99 6.51
N ALA A 47 21.90 1.84 7.02
CA ALA A 47 22.57 2.88 7.81
C ALA A 47 22.85 4.18 7.04
N ASP A 48 22.82 4.17 5.71
CA ASP A 48 23.38 5.23 4.87
C ASP A 48 22.41 5.97 3.94
N GLU A 49 21.13 5.58 3.85
CA GLU A 49 20.13 6.35 3.09
C GLU A 49 19.15 7.07 4.03
N PRO A 50 18.74 8.31 3.73
CA PRO A 50 17.66 8.97 4.44
C PRO A 50 16.35 8.25 4.11
N ILE A 51 16.11 7.17 4.84
CA ILE A 51 14.87 6.41 4.86
C ILE A 51 13.75 7.39 5.16
N PHE A 52 12.59 7.20 4.53
CA PHE A 52 11.33 7.80 4.99
C PHE A 52 11.27 7.64 6.51
N ASN A 53 11.51 8.71 7.30
CA ASN A 53 11.68 8.67 8.75
C ASN A 53 10.38 8.21 9.43
N SER A 54 10.04 6.93 9.32
CA SER A 54 8.97 6.30 10.06
C SER A 54 9.52 6.01 11.44
N GLU A 55 9.42 7.02 12.29
CA GLU A 55 9.74 6.92 13.71
C GLU A 55 8.95 5.76 14.34
N TRP A 56 7.72 5.50 13.87
CA TRP A 56 6.93 4.35 14.30
C TRP A 56 7.56 3.00 13.94
N ILE A 57 8.07 2.80 12.72
CA ILE A 57 8.71 1.51 12.34
C ILE A 57 10.03 1.32 13.10
N LYS A 58 10.81 2.39 13.29
CA LYS A 58 12.03 2.35 14.12
C LYS A 58 11.72 1.98 15.57
N LEU A 59 10.62 2.48 16.12
CA LEU A 59 10.15 2.13 17.46
C LEU A 59 9.65 0.69 17.53
N LEU A 60 8.95 0.21 16.49
CA LEU A 60 8.33 -1.12 16.46
C LEU A 60 9.36 -2.25 16.22
N SER A 61 10.45 -1.97 15.50
CA SER A 61 11.40 -3.00 15.06
C SER A 61 12.80 -2.80 15.59
N LEU A 62 13.36 -3.85 16.19
CA LEU A 62 14.79 -3.94 16.55
C LEU A 62 15.67 -4.35 15.34
N GLY A 63 15.36 -3.83 14.15
CA GLY A 63 16.14 -4.08 12.93
C GLY A 63 15.78 -5.33 12.13
N GLY A 64 14.65 -5.97 12.42
CA GLY A 64 14.20 -7.19 11.73
C GLY A 64 13.27 -6.94 10.54
N LEU A 65 12.74 -5.73 10.41
CA LEU A 65 11.83 -5.37 9.32
C LEU A 65 12.58 -4.87 8.09
N THR A 66 11.97 -5.07 6.92
CA THR A 66 12.44 -4.49 5.67
C THR A 66 12.00 -3.05 5.58
N THR A 67 12.97 -2.18 5.35
CA THR A 67 12.80 -0.77 5.04
C THR A 67 12.64 -0.60 3.53
N PRO A 68 11.53 -0.01 3.05
CA PRO A 68 11.36 0.26 1.63
C PRO A 68 12.28 1.40 1.17
N PHE A 69 12.79 1.33 -0.06
CA PHE A 69 13.53 2.45 -0.66
C PHE A 69 12.59 3.59 -1.07
N HIS A 70 13.16 4.79 -1.23
CA HIS A 70 12.38 6.00 -1.53
C HIS A 70 11.63 5.91 -2.87
N SER A 71 12.27 5.37 -3.91
CA SER A 71 11.65 5.13 -5.23
C SER A 71 10.43 4.22 -5.13
N TRP A 72 10.54 3.13 -4.36
CA TRP A 72 9.43 2.21 -4.11
C TRP A 72 8.31 2.87 -3.31
N MET A 73 8.64 3.66 -2.29
CA MET A 73 7.62 4.40 -1.51
C MET A 73 6.80 5.37 -2.36
N ASN A 74 7.45 6.11 -3.26
CA ASN A 74 6.75 7.02 -4.17
C ASN A 74 5.75 6.26 -5.06
N THR A 75 6.17 5.09 -5.55
CA THR A 75 5.30 4.18 -6.32
C THR A 75 4.10 3.70 -5.50
N VAL A 76 4.32 3.28 -4.25
CA VAL A 76 3.26 2.83 -3.34
C VAL A 76 2.25 3.94 -3.04
N TYR A 77 2.68 5.20 -2.92
CA TYR A 77 1.75 6.32 -2.76
C TYR A 77 0.83 6.49 -3.96
N GLU A 78 1.37 6.36 -5.17
CA GLU A 78 0.54 6.42 -6.38
C GLU A 78 -0.41 5.21 -6.48
N PHE A 79 0.05 4.01 -6.10
CA PHE A 79 -0.81 2.83 -6.03
C PHE A 79 -1.97 3.04 -5.04
N GLU A 80 -1.72 3.65 -3.89
CA GLU A 80 -2.76 3.94 -2.90
C GLU A 80 -3.76 5.00 -3.40
N LYS A 81 -3.30 6.02 -4.14
CA LYS A 81 -4.19 7.00 -4.78
C LYS A 81 -5.14 6.31 -5.76
N ILE A 82 -4.61 5.44 -6.62
CA ILE A 82 -5.39 4.66 -7.58
C ILE A 82 -6.35 3.70 -6.86
N PHE A 83 -5.87 2.98 -5.84
CA PHE A 83 -6.71 2.11 -5.01
C PHE A 83 -7.88 2.88 -4.39
N CYS A 84 -7.62 4.05 -3.83
CA CYS A 84 -8.66 4.89 -3.25
C CYS A 84 -9.62 5.45 -4.30
N ALA A 85 -9.15 5.77 -5.51
CA ALA A 85 -10.00 6.18 -6.63
C ALA A 85 -11.01 5.08 -6.98
N VAL A 86 -10.52 3.84 -7.12
CA VAL A 86 -11.35 2.69 -7.51
C VAL A 86 -12.32 2.30 -6.40
N HIS A 87 -11.90 2.37 -5.13
CA HIS A 87 -12.69 1.85 -4.01
C HIS A 87 -13.53 2.90 -3.27
N SER A 88 -13.31 4.21 -3.48
CA SER A 88 -14.00 5.30 -2.76
C SER A 88 -14.16 5.03 -1.25
N THR A 89 -15.27 5.44 -0.62
CA THR A 89 -15.59 5.20 0.81
C THR A 89 -16.18 3.82 1.09
N THR A 90 -16.49 3.03 0.06
CA THR A 90 -17.16 1.73 0.19
C THR A 90 -16.27 0.59 -0.33
N TYR A 91 -16.86 -0.56 -0.63
CA TYR A 91 -16.21 -1.64 -1.37
C TYR A 91 -16.92 -1.77 -2.70
N TYR A 92 -16.17 -1.73 -3.80
CA TYR A 92 -16.71 -2.01 -5.13
C TYR A 92 -17.17 -3.47 -5.21
N LYS A 93 -18.48 -3.70 -5.35
CA LYS A 93 -19.10 -5.04 -5.36
C LYS A 93 -18.97 -5.78 -6.70
N GLY A 94 -18.29 -5.23 -7.70
CA GLY A 94 -18.17 -5.89 -9.00
C GLY A 94 -17.29 -7.13 -8.97
N LYS A 95 -17.51 -8.04 -9.94
CA LYS A 95 -16.69 -9.24 -10.11
C LYS A 95 -15.26 -8.85 -10.51
N HIS A 96 -14.27 -9.66 -10.09
CA HIS A 96 -12.86 -9.55 -10.48
C HIS A 96 -12.10 -8.27 -10.06
N LEU A 97 -12.54 -7.58 -9.01
CA LEU A 97 -11.94 -6.32 -8.52
C LEU A 97 -10.40 -6.33 -8.40
N ILE A 98 -9.83 -7.32 -7.71
CA ILE A 98 -8.37 -7.43 -7.55
C ILE A 98 -7.70 -7.58 -8.92
N GLY A 99 -8.27 -8.36 -9.84
CA GLY A 99 -7.73 -8.54 -11.19
C GLY A 99 -7.78 -7.26 -12.01
N SER A 100 -8.88 -6.51 -11.95
CA SER A 100 -9.01 -5.22 -12.63
C SER A 100 -8.01 -4.19 -12.10
N LEU A 101 -7.80 -4.14 -10.78
CA LEU A 101 -6.82 -3.25 -10.17
C LEU A 101 -5.38 -3.62 -10.56
N ILE A 102 -5.05 -4.92 -10.55
CA ILE A 102 -3.75 -5.42 -11.02
C ILE A 102 -3.51 -4.98 -12.46
N ASN A 103 -4.45 -5.24 -13.37
CA ASN A 103 -4.31 -4.89 -14.77
C ASN A 103 -4.17 -3.37 -14.98
N ASN A 104 -4.86 -2.56 -14.19
CA ASN A 104 -4.74 -1.11 -14.24
C ASN A 104 -3.33 -0.66 -13.81
N LEU A 105 -2.84 -1.14 -12.67
CA LEU A 105 -1.51 -0.78 -12.17
C LEU A 105 -0.39 -1.30 -13.09
N GLU A 106 -0.48 -2.54 -13.59
CA GLU A 106 0.48 -3.11 -14.56
C GLU A 106 0.58 -2.26 -15.84
N LYS A 107 -0.52 -1.64 -16.27
CA LYS A 107 -0.53 -0.76 -17.45
C LYS A 107 0.13 0.60 -17.17
N HIS A 108 -0.06 1.15 -15.97
CA HIS A 108 0.46 2.47 -15.61
C HIS A 108 1.90 2.44 -15.11
N TYR A 109 2.36 1.31 -14.57
CA TYR A 109 3.68 1.11 -13.99
C TYR A 109 4.32 -0.18 -14.51
N PRO A 110 4.57 -0.28 -15.84
CA PRO A 110 5.11 -1.50 -16.46
C PRO A 110 6.52 -1.87 -15.99
N GLU A 111 7.26 -0.91 -15.43
CA GLU A 111 8.61 -1.09 -14.87
C GLU A 111 8.61 -1.77 -13.49
N VAL A 112 7.49 -1.74 -12.77
CA VAL A 112 7.40 -2.31 -11.42
C VAL A 112 7.20 -3.82 -11.50
N ASN A 113 7.88 -4.57 -10.64
CA ASN A 113 7.73 -6.01 -10.57
C ASN A 113 6.26 -6.42 -10.39
N ARG A 114 5.79 -7.27 -11.30
CA ARG A 114 4.40 -7.75 -11.36
C ARG A 114 3.92 -8.36 -10.05
N ASP A 115 4.76 -9.12 -9.37
CA ASP A 115 4.40 -9.77 -8.11
C ASP A 115 4.26 -8.76 -6.96
N ALA A 116 5.02 -7.67 -6.99
CA ALA A 116 4.83 -6.55 -6.05
C ALA A 116 3.47 -5.88 -6.24
N ILE A 117 3.08 -5.59 -7.50
CA ILE A 117 1.75 -5.03 -7.85
C ILE A 117 0.64 -5.96 -7.34
N ARG A 118 0.73 -7.25 -7.67
CA ARG A 118 -0.26 -8.26 -7.25
C ARG A 118 -0.39 -8.34 -5.73
N LEU A 119 0.74 -8.33 -5.02
CA LEU A 119 0.76 -8.41 -3.58
C LEU A 119 0.17 -7.16 -2.94
N PHE A 120 0.50 -5.97 -3.44
CA PHE A 120 -0.09 -4.70 -3.02
C PHE A 120 -1.63 -4.76 -3.12
N CYS A 121 -2.15 -5.08 -4.30
CA CYS A 121 -3.60 -5.13 -4.56
C CYS A 121 -4.30 -6.08 -3.59
N ARG A 122 -3.73 -7.26 -3.35
CA ARG A 122 -4.30 -8.26 -2.43
C ARG A 122 -4.29 -7.77 -0.98
N VAL A 123 -3.11 -7.39 -0.48
CA VAL A 123 -2.94 -6.93 0.91
C VAL A 123 -3.88 -5.77 1.20
N ARG A 124 -3.89 -4.77 0.33
CA ARG A 124 -4.68 -3.56 0.55
C ARG A 124 -6.18 -3.82 0.51
N THR A 125 -6.63 -4.67 -0.41
CA THR A 125 -8.03 -5.13 -0.48
C THR A 125 -8.45 -5.84 0.81
N PHE A 126 -7.64 -6.77 1.33
CA PHE A 126 -7.97 -7.47 2.57
C PHE A 126 -7.98 -6.55 3.79
N ILE A 127 -7.04 -5.60 3.88
CA ILE A 127 -7.06 -4.55 4.91
C ILE A 127 -8.37 -3.76 4.85
N ARG A 128 -8.79 -3.34 3.65
CA ARG A 128 -10.05 -2.60 3.45
C ARG A 128 -11.27 -3.42 3.85
N ILE A 129 -11.34 -4.69 3.45
CA ILE A 129 -12.46 -5.58 3.82
C ILE A 129 -12.54 -5.74 5.34
N ARG A 130 -11.41 -5.98 6.02
CA ARG A 130 -11.37 -6.10 7.48
C ARG A 130 -11.85 -4.83 8.17
N PHE A 131 -11.42 -3.66 7.68
CA PHE A 131 -11.87 -2.37 8.20
C PHE A 131 -13.39 -2.19 8.05
N LEU A 132 -13.94 -2.46 6.87
CA LEU A 132 -15.38 -2.34 6.61
C LEU A 132 -16.20 -3.31 7.47
N ASN A 133 -15.75 -4.57 7.61
CA ASN A 133 -16.41 -5.56 8.45
C ASN A 133 -16.41 -5.15 9.93
N ARG A 134 -15.28 -4.62 10.43
CA ARG A 134 -15.19 -4.12 11.80
C ARG A 134 -16.15 -2.96 12.03
N ASN A 135 -16.22 -2.02 11.10
CA ASN A 135 -17.12 -0.88 11.22
C ASN A 135 -18.59 -1.31 11.15
N ALA A 136 -18.96 -2.18 10.20
CA ALA A 136 -20.31 -2.72 10.10
C ALA A 136 -20.74 -3.43 11.40
N TYR A 137 -19.84 -4.24 11.99
CA TYR A 137 -20.07 -4.87 13.28
C TYR A 137 -20.28 -3.85 14.41
N VAL A 138 -19.41 -2.84 14.52
CA VAL A 138 -19.54 -1.77 15.53
C VAL A 138 -20.87 -1.02 15.37
N PHE A 139 -21.29 -0.72 14.14
CA PHE A 139 -22.58 -0.07 13.87
C PHE A 139 -23.77 -0.96 14.25
N SER A 140 -23.70 -2.28 14.03
CA SER A 140 -24.77 -3.20 14.47
C SER A 140 -24.90 -3.26 16.00
N LYS A 141 -23.79 -3.14 16.74
CA LYS A 141 -23.79 -3.16 18.21
C LYS A 141 -24.27 -1.86 18.85
N ARG A 142 -24.15 -0.72 18.16
CA ARG A 142 -24.65 0.58 18.66
C ARG A 142 -26.17 0.77 18.46
N LYS A 143 -26.79 -0.05 17.61
CA LYS A 143 -28.24 -0.02 17.34
C LYS A 143 -29.03 -1.05 18.17
N ALA A 144 -28.34 -1.96 18.86
CA ALA A 144 -28.91 -2.94 19.79
C ALA A 144 -28.78 -2.44 21.22
#